data_AF-A0A1I7VG21-F1
#
_entry.id   AF-A0A1I7VG21-F1
#
_cell.length_a   1.000
_cell.length_b   1.000
_cell.length_c   1.000
_cell.angle_alpha   90.00
_cell.angle_beta   90.00
_cell.angle_gamma   90.00
#
_symmetry.space_group_name_H-M   'P 1'
#
loop_
_entity.id
_entity.type
_entity.pdbx_description
1 polymer ?
#
loop_
_entity_poly.entity_id
_entity_poly.type
_entity_poly.pdbx_seq_one_letter_code
_entity_poly.pdbx_strand_id
1 'polypeptide(L)' 'MDQMKNIRQSFLIGGKHDVEEIDNTKYKDMSWRALMKMNEASNDEYHWIPVKILRITTQIVAGVKISLMFL' A
#
# COMPACT_ATOMS: atom_id res chain seq x y z
N MET A 1 8.48 11.41 -28.90
CA MET A 1 8.65 9.97 -28.60
C MET A 1 9.05 9.70 -27.15
N ASP A 2 9.32 10.71 -26.32
CA ASP A 2 9.76 10.52 -24.91
C ASP A 2 8.64 10.19 -23.90
N GLN A 3 7.39 10.57 -24.18
CA GLN A 3 6.27 10.31 -23.28
C GLN A 3 5.95 8.81 -23.12
N MET A 4 6.25 7.98 -24.14
CA MET A 4 5.96 6.53 -24.11
C MET A 4 6.98 5.72 -23.30
N LYS A 5 8.20 6.22 -23.10
CA LYS A 5 9.21 5.51 -22.29
C LYS A 5 8.86 5.52 -20.81
N ASN A 6 8.30 6.63 -20.32
CA ASN A 6 7.94 6.79 -18.91
C ASN A 6 6.79 5.85 -18.49
N ILE A 7 5.80 5.65 -19.37
CA ILE A 7 4.63 4.79 -19.12
C ILE A 7 5.02 3.30 -19.02
N ARG A 8 6.08 2.87 -19.71
CA ARG A 8 6.53 1.46 -19.69
C ARG A 8 7.32 1.10 -18.43
N GLN A 9 7.93 2.07 -17.78
CA GLN A 9 8.81 1.84 -16.64
C GLN A 9 8.04 1.60 -15.34
N SER A 10 6.79 2.09 -15.26
CA SER A 10 5.89 1.93 -14.11
C SER A 10 5.13 0.59 -14.07
N PHE A 11 5.27 -0.25 -15.12
CA PHE A 11 4.53 -1.51 -15.28
C PHE A 11 5.43 -2.75 -15.36
N LEU A 12 6.67 -2.69 -14.84
CA LEU A 12 7.54 -3.86 -14.80
C LEU A 12 6.95 -4.90 -13.83
N ILE A 13 6.51 -6.04 -14.36
CA ILE A 13 6.05 -7.19 -13.58
C ILE A 13 7.16 -7.59 -12.58
N GLY A 14 6.80 -7.71 -11.32
CA GLY A 14 7.72 -8.03 -10.21
C GLY A 14 8.43 -6.82 -9.61
N GLY A 15 8.43 -5.65 -10.24
CA GLY A 15 9.01 -4.41 -9.70
C GLY A 15 8.19 -3.82 -8.56
N LYS A 16 8.87 -3.37 -7.49
CA LYS A 16 8.26 -2.56 -6.43
C LYS A 16 8.29 -1.09 -6.82
N HIS A 17 7.16 -0.40 -6.71
CA HIS A 17 7.02 1.01 -7.04
C HIS A 17 6.41 1.77 -5.87
N ASP A 18 7.03 2.87 -5.48
CA ASP A 18 6.45 3.76 -4.48
C ASP A 18 5.29 4.56 -5.07
N VAL A 19 4.24 4.75 -4.28
CA VAL A 19 3.12 5.60 -4.63
C VAL A 19 3.37 6.98 -4.04
N GLU A 20 3.34 8.00 -4.89
CA GLU A 20 3.58 9.39 -4.49
C GLU A 20 2.38 9.97 -3.71
N GLU A 21 1.16 9.70 -4.15
CA GLU A 21 -0.06 10.22 -3.55
C GLU A 21 -0.58 9.30 -2.41
N ILE A 22 0.10 9.34 -1.26
CA ILE A 22 -0.23 8.49 -0.11
C ILE A 22 -1.50 8.91 0.64
N ASP A 23 -1.94 10.17 0.48
CA ASP A 23 -3.10 10.73 1.19
C ASP A 23 -4.46 10.40 0.56
N ASN A 24 -4.45 9.66 -0.55
CA ASN A 24 -5.66 9.24 -1.25
C ASN A 24 -6.56 8.38 -0.33
N THR A 25 -7.86 8.68 -0.30
CA THR A 25 -8.86 7.99 0.54
C THR A 25 -8.81 6.46 0.38
N LYS A 26 -8.53 5.97 -0.83
CA LYS A 26 -8.37 4.55 -1.12
C LYS A 26 -7.35 3.87 -0.21
N TYR A 27 -6.23 4.53 0.08
CA TYR A 27 -5.17 3.97 0.91
C TYR A 27 -5.46 4.09 2.40
N LYS A 28 -6.19 5.12 2.82
CA LYS A 28 -6.73 5.25 4.18
C LYS A 28 -7.71 4.11 4.48
N ASP A 29 -8.61 3.80 3.56
CA ASP A 29 -9.54 2.67 3.72
C ASP A 29 -8.78 1.34 3.78
N MET A 30 -7.73 1.18 2.97
CA MET A 30 -6.90 -0.01 3.02
C MET A 30 -6.09 -0.13 4.32
N SER A 31 -5.58 0.96 4.89
CA SER A 31 -4.87 0.90 6.18
C SER A 31 -5.81 0.45 7.29
N TRP A 32 -7.05 0.95 7.32
CA TRP A 32 -8.07 0.49 8.26
C TRP A 32 -8.37 -1.00 8.11
N ARG A 33 -8.59 -1.48 6.88
CA ARG A 33 -8.85 -2.92 6.63
C ARG A 33 -7.67 -3.81 7.03
N ALA A 34 -6.45 -3.37 6.72
CA ALA A 34 -5.25 -4.11 7.10
C ALA A 34 -5.12 -4.22 8.64
N LEU A 35 -5.39 -3.12 9.34
CA LEU A 35 -5.28 -3.08 10.79
C LEU A 35 -6.40 -3.84 11.50
N MET A 36 -7.63 -3.80 10.99
CA MET A 36 -8.71 -4.64 11.52
C MET A 36 -8.35 -6.12 11.45
N LYS A 37 -7.81 -6.59 10.32
CA LYS A 37 -7.31 -7.96 10.20
C LYS A 37 -6.16 -8.26 11.14
N MET A 38 -5.27 -7.29 11.38
CA MET A 38 -4.16 -7.45 12.32
C MET A 38 -4.67 -7.57 13.77
N ASN A 39 -5.66 -6.76 14.14
CA ASN A 39 -6.32 -6.82 15.44
C ASN A 39 -7.08 -8.13 15.63
N GLU A 40 -7.81 -8.61 14.62
CA GLU A 40 -8.49 -9.91 14.63
C GLU A 40 -7.51 -11.09 14.83
N ALA A 41 -6.32 -11.00 14.25
CA ALA A 41 -5.27 -12.00 14.40
C ALA A 41 -4.41 -11.82 15.65
N SER A 42 -4.57 -10.71 16.37
CA SER A 42 -3.83 -10.39 17.58
C SER A 42 -4.51 -11.03 18.79
N ASN A 43 -3.71 -11.49 19.74
CA ASN A 43 -4.19 -11.90 21.07
C ASN A 43 -4.06 -10.78 22.11
N ASP A 44 -3.79 -9.55 21.66
CA ASP A 44 -3.67 -8.38 22.54
C ASP A 44 -5.06 -7.88 22.95
N GLU A 45 -5.18 -7.45 24.21
CA GLU A 45 -6.41 -6.85 24.75
C GLU A 45 -6.67 -5.47 24.12
N TYR A 46 -5.60 -4.80 23.69
CA TYR A 46 -5.69 -3.48 23.06
C TYR A 46 -5.68 -3.58 21.53
N HIS A 47 -6.55 -2.79 20.90
CA HIS A 47 -6.64 -2.71 19.46
C HIS A 47 -5.82 -1.53 18.92
N TRP A 48 -5.05 -1.81 17.88
CA TRP A 48 -4.33 -0.79 17.13
C TRP A 48 -5.31 0.09 16.34
N ILE A 49 -4.97 1.37 16.19
CA ILE A 49 -5.61 2.31 15.25
C ILE A 49 -4.54 2.89 14.31
N PRO A 50 -4.82 3.11 13.01
CA PRO A 50 -3.84 3.67 12.10
C PRO A 50 -3.84 5.19 12.26
N VAL A 51 -2.69 5.76 12.63
CA VAL A 51 -2.54 7.21 12.86
C VAL A 51 -2.16 7.91 11.56
N LYS A 52 -1.17 7.37 10.85
CA LYS A 52 -0.67 7.98 9.62
C LYS A 52 -0.02 6.97 8.68
N ILE A 53 -0.32 7.07 7.39
CA ILE A 53 0.41 6.33 6.35
C ILE A 53 1.72 7.06 6.06
N LEU A 54 2.83 6.32 6.14
CA LEU A 54 4.19 6.82 5.93
C LEU A 54 4.70 6.52 4.51
N ARG A 55 4.38 5.33 4.00
CA ARG A 55 4.81 4.89 2.67
C ARG A 55 3.87 3.83 2.12
N ILE A 56 3.70 3.84 0.81
CA ILE A 56 2.94 2.84 0.07
C ILE A 56 3.80 2.34 -1.07
N THR A 57 3.92 1.02 -1.18
CA THR A 57 4.64 0.38 -2.28
C THR A 57 3.72 -0.63 -2.97
N THR A 58 3.59 -0.53 -4.28
CA THR A 58 2.85 -1.48 -5.12
C THR A 58 3.81 -2.42 -5.83
N GLN A 59 3.36 -3.65 -6.10
CA GLN A 59 4.10 -4.62 -6.87
C GLN A 59 3.14 -5.46 -7.70
N ILE A 60 3.36 -5.51 -9.02
CA ILE A 60 2.58 -6.35 -9.92
C ILE A 60 3.09 -7.79 -9.84
N VAL A 61 2.21 -8.73 -9.50
CA VAL A 61 2.45 -10.18 -9.39
C VAL A 61 1.33 -10.91 -10.15
N ALA A 62 0.95 -12.14 -9.77
CA ALA A 62 -0.33 -12.74 -10.17
C ALA A 62 -1.52 -12.03 -9.47
N GLY A 63 -1.60 -10.71 -9.64
CA GLY A 63 -2.41 -9.77 -8.87
C GLY A 63 -1.61 -8.49 -8.55
N VAL A 64 -2.09 -7.69 -7.60
CA VAL A 64 -1.37 -6.51 -7.12
C VAL A 64 -1.11 -6.67 -5.63
N LYS A 65 0.16 -6.65 -5.25
CA LYS A 65 0.56 -6.57 -3.85
C LYS A 65 0.70 -5.10 -3.47
N ILE A 66 0.03 -4.70 -2.40
CA ILE A 66 0.13 -3.37 -1.81
C ILE A 66 0.76 -3.54 -0.43
N SER A 67 1.89 -2.86 -0.21
CA SER A 67 2.56 -2.82 1.08
C SER A 67 2.35 -1.44 1.68
N LEU A 68 1.75 -1.39 2.87
CA LEU A 68 1.50 -0.18 3.62
C LEU A 68 2.47 -0.12 4.80
N MET A 69 3.09 1.04 4.99
CA MET A 69 3.83 1.38 6.19
C MET A 69 3.08 2.50 6.87
N PHE A 70 2.68 2.28 8.12
CA PHE A 70 1.93 3.25 8.91
C PHE A 70 2.43 3.27 10.35
N LEU A 71 2.21 4.41 11.01
CA LEU A 71 2.31 4.61 12.45
C LEU A 71 0.93 4.40 13.07
#